data_AF-A0A5T6X3T6-F1
#
_entry.id   AF-A0A5T6X3T6-F1
#
_cell.length_a   1.000
_cell.length_b   1.000
_cell.length_c   1.000
_cell.angle_alpha   90.00
_cell.angle_beta   90.00
_cell.angle_gamma   90.00
#
_symmetry.space_group_name_H-M   'P 1'
#
loop_
_entity.id
_entity.type
_entity.pdbx_description
1 polymer ?
#
loop_
_entity_poly.entity_id
_entity_poly.type
_entity_poly.pdbx_seq_one_letter_code
_entity_poly.pdbx_strand_id
1 'polypeptide(L)' 'MKVTVQRKILSVCSQAELGRRLGRRAQTVNGWFKNKVPGELVVRVARAIDWKVTPHELRPDLYPNPTDGLPSQEASAK' A
#
# COMPACT_ATOMS: atom_id res chain seq x y z
N MET A 1 5.90 20.56 4.57
CA MET A 1 5.42 19.90 3.33
C MET A 1 4.61 18.67 3.72
N LYS A 2 3.34 18.55 3.32
CA LYS A 2 2.57 17.32 3.57
C LYS A 2 3.15 16.20 2.71
N VAL A 3 3.80 15.23 3.32
CA VAL A 3 4.29 14.04 2.61
C VAL A 3 3.07 13.25 2.17
N THR A 4 2.84 13.16 0.86
CA THR A 4 1.72 12.38 0.32
C THR A 4 2.05 10.89 0.37
N VAL A 5 1.02 10.06 0.54
CA VAL A 5 1.10 8.60 0.48
C VAL A 5 1.83 8.13 -0.78
N GLN A 6 1.55 8.79 -1.92
CA GLN A 6 2.26 8.55 -3.18
C GLN A 6 3.78 8.75 -3.04
N ARG A 7 4.24 9.83 -2.39
CA ARG A 7 5.68 10.08 -2.22
C ARG A 7 6.34 9.01 -1.35
N LYS A 8 5.66 8.54 -0.30
CA LYS A 8 6.15 7.42 0.53
C LYS A 8 6.28 6.14 -0.28
N ILE A 9 5.25 5.78 -1.05
CA ILE A 9 5.29 4.58 -1.92
C ILE A 9 6.45 4.70 -2.92
N LEU A 10 6.60 5.86 -3.57
CA LEU A 10 7.65 6.10 -4.56
C LEU A 10 9.06 6.15 -3.96
N SER A 11 9.21 6.44 -2.66
CA SER A 11 10.50 6.31 -1.98
C SER A 11 10.92 4.86 -1.72
N VAL A 12 9.97 3.91 -1.73
CA VAL A 12 10.25 2.49 -1.56
C VAL A 12 10.50 1.83 -2.92
N CYS A 13 9.60 2.07 -3.89
CA CYS A 13 9.73 1.49 -5.23
C CYS A 13 8.97 2.30 -6.29
N SER A 14 9.32 2.10 -7.56
CA SER A 14 8.62 2.76 -8.68
C SER A 14 7.20 2.20 -8.89
N GLN A 15 6.34 2.94 -9.59
CA GLN A 15 4.98 2.48 -9.91
C GLN A 15 4.98 1.19 -10.74
N ALA A 16 5.95 1.05 -11.65
CA ALA A 16 6.12 -0.14 -12.46
C ALA A 16 6.55 -1.33 -11.60
N GLU A 17 7.45 -1.11 -10.65
CA GLU A 17 7.88 -2.14 -9.71
C GLU A 17 6.75 -2.60 -8.79
N LEU A 18 5.98 -1.66 -8.23
CA LEU A 18 4.78 -1.99 -7.45
C LEU A 18 3.76 -2.77 -8.29
N GLY A 19 3.58 -2.38 -9.54
CA GLY A 19 2.74 -3.10 -10.50
C GLY A 19 3.22 -4.55 -10.69
N ARG A 20 4.51 -4.76 -10.94
CA ARG A 20 5.12 -6.09 -11.09
C ARG A 20 4.89 -6.96 -9.85
N ARG A 21 5.15 -6.42 -8.65
CA ARG A 21 4.93 -7.12 -7.37
C ARG A 21 3.48 -7.56 -7.16
N LEU A 22 2.52 -6.79 -7.68
CA LEU A 22 1.09 -7.04 -7.52
C LEU A 22 0.44 -7.74 -8.72
N GLY A 23 1.20 -8.08 -9.76
CA GLY A 23 0.66 -8.61 -11.01
C GLY A 23 -0.29 -7.64 -11.73
N ARG A 24 -0.06 -6.32 -11.58
CA ARG A 24 -0.87 -5.25 -12.16
C ARG A 24 -0.03 -4.38 -13.10
N ARG A 25 -0.70 -3.73 -14.05
CA ARG A 25 -0.06 -2.75 -14.94
C ARG A 25 0.27 -1.47 -14.16
N ALA A 26 1.37 -0.81 -14.52
CA ALA A 26 1.75 0.48 -13.92
C ALA A 26 0.65 1.54 -14.04
N GLN A 27 -0.12 1.53 -15.13
CA GLN A 27 -1.29 2.42 -15.31
C GLN A 27 -2.38 2.19 -14.25
N THR A 28 -2.61 0.94 -13.83
CA THR A 28 -3.56 0.62 -12.76
C THR A 28 -3.09 1.22 -11.44
N VAL A 29 -1.79 1.08 -11.13
CA VAL A 29 -1.17 1.66 -9.94
C VAL A 29 -1.25 3.19 -9.97
N ASN A 30 -1.00 3.82 -11.13
CA ASN A 30 -1.14 5.26 -11.29
C ASN A 30 -2.57 5.74 -10.97
N GLY A 31 -3.58 4.98 -11.43
CA GLY A 31 -4.99 5.24 -11.13
C GLY A 31 -5.30 5.27 -9.64
N TRP A 32 -4.60 4.48 -8.82
CA TRP A 32 -4.82 4.45 -7.37
C TRP A 32 -4.40 5.74 -6.67
N PHE A 33 -3.41 6.46 -7.20
CA PHE A 33 -3.01 7.76 -6.63
C PHE A 33 -4.08 8.84 -6.84
N LYS A 34 -5.00 8.65 -7.80
CA LYS A 34 -6.12 9.56 -8.08
C LYS A 34 -7.42 9.11 -7.41
N ASN A 35 -7.75 7.82 -7.51
CA ASN A 35 -9.06 7.26 -7.12
C ASN A 35 -9.03 6.39 -5.86
N LYS A 36 -7.89 6.35 -5.15
CA LYS A 36 -7.58 5.45 -4.03
C LYS A 36 -7.33 3.99 -4.43
N VAL A 37 -6.63 3.27 -3.57
CA VAL A 37 -6.40 1.83 -3.72
C VAL A 37 -7.71 1.06 -3.44
N PRO A 38 -8.08 0.05 -4.24
CA PRO A 38 -9.20 -0.85 -3.93
C PRO A 38 -9.02 -1.53 -2.58
N GLY A 39 -10.08 -1.63 -1.77
CA GLY A 39 -10.01 -2.17 -0.40
C GLY A 39 -9.35 -3.54 -0.31
N GLU A 40 -9.64 -4.43 -1.25
CA GLU A 40 -9.07 -5.78 -1.37
C GLU A 40 -7.55 -5.79 -1.66
N LEU A 41 -7.01 -4.72 -2.26
CA LEU A 41 -5.60 -4.60 -2.61
C LEU A 41 -4.80 -3.83 -1.56
N VAL A 42 -5.45 -3.13 -0.62
CA VAL A 42 -4.76 -2.29 0.37
C VAL A 42 -3.70 -3.08 1.14
N VAL A 43 -4.08 -4.22 1.70
CA VAL A 43 -3.16 -5.10 2.46
C VAL A 43 -2.05 -5.63 1.55
N ARG A 44 -2.36 -5.98 0.30
CA ARG A 44 -1.36 -6.47 -0.67
C ARG A 44 -0.34 -5.38 -1.03
N VAL A 45 -0.81 -4.15 -1.24
CA VAL A 45 0.04 -2.98 -1.50
C VAL A 45 0.95 -2.73 -0.31
N ALA A 46 0.39 -2.66 0.90
CA ALA A 46 1.15 -2.44 2.13
C ALA A 46 2.22 -3.53 2.33
N ARG A 47 1.86 -4.80 2.11
CA ARG A 47 2.81 -5.92 2.14
C ARG A 47 3.89 -5.82 1.05
N ALA A 48 3.53 -5.42 -0.17
CA ALA A 48 4.46 -5.32 -1.30
C ALA A 48 5.52 -4.22 -1.12
N ILE A 49 5.29 -3.28 -0.21
CA ILE A 49 6.23 -2.21 0.18
C ILE A 49 6.74 -2.40 1.61
N ASP A 50 6.76 -3.64 2.11
CA ASP A 50 7.30 -4.02 3.42
C ASP A 50 6.70 -3.20 4.58
N TRP A 51 5.39 -2.93 4.49
CA TRP A 51 4.61 -2.20 5.50
C TRP A 51 5.12 -0.78 5.79
N LYS A 52 5.94 -0.20 4.91
CA LYS A 52 6.43 1.19 5.00
C LYS A 52 5.30 2.22 4.88
N VAL A 53 4.19 1.82 4.25
CA VAL A 53 2.92 2.54 4.27
C VAL A 53 1.86 1.55 4.73
N THR A 54 1.12 1.92 5.76
CA THR A 54 0.12 1.03 6.38
C THR A 54 -1.21 1.07 5.63
N PRO A 55 -2.08 0.06 5.81
CA PRO A 55 -3.44 0.09 5.29
C PRO A 55 -4.22 1.34 5.70
N HIS A 56 -4.03 1.80 6.94
CA HIS A 56 -4.57 3.05 7.47
C HIS A 56 -4.14 4.26 6.65
N GLU A 57 -2.86 4.37 6.29
CA GLU A 57 -2.39 5.49 5.46
C GLU A 57 -2.94 5.45 4.03
N LEU A 58 -3.17 4.25 3.48
CA LEU A 58 -3.73 4.06 2.13
C LEU A 58 -5.23 4.36 2.07
N ARG A 59 -5.99 3.86 3.05
CA ARG A 59 -7.46 3.91 3.12
C ARG A 59 -7.91 4.05 4.58
N PRO A 60 -7.81 5.26 5.17
CA PRO A 60 -8.25 5.47 6.56
C PRO A 60 -9.77 5.28 6.72
N ASP A 61 -10.52 5.31 5.61
CA ASP A 61 -11.96 5.04 5.59
C ASP A 61 -12.31 3.57 5.80
N LEU A 62 -11.42 2.64 5.41
CA LEU A 62 -11.61 1.20 5.62
C LEU A 62 -10.82 0.68 6.83
N TYR A 63 -9.73 1.36 7.17
CA TYR A 63 -8.80 0.99 8.23
C TYR A 63 -8.70 2.17 9.20
N PRO A 64 -9.68 2.37 10.11
CA PRO A 64 -9.70 3.54 10.99
C PRO A 64 -8.57 3.52 12.02
N ASN A 65 -8.05 2.35 12.39
CA ASN A 65 -6.95 2.24 13.35
C ASN A 65 -5.60 2.03 12.61
N PRO A 66 -4.50 2.57 13.14
CA PRO A 66 -3.17 2.45 12.53
C PRO A 66 -2.63 1.02 12.49
N THR A 67 -3.15 0.13 13.34
CA THR A 67 -2.79 -1.28 13.42
C THR A 67 -3.65 -2.18 12.54
N ASP A 68 -4.70 -1.66 11.90
CA ASP A 68 -5.61 -2.48 11.13
C ASP A 68 -4.92 -3.05 9.88
N GLY A 69 -5.07 -4.36 9.66
CA GLY A 69 -4.50 -5.06 8.52
C GLY A 69 -2.97 -5.21 8.55
N LEU A 70 -2.30 -4.80 9.63
CA LEU A 70 -0.90 -5.15 9.87
C LEU A 70 -0.76 -6.63 10.24
N PRO A 71 0.37 -7.29 9.91
CA PRO A 71 0.59 -8.64 10.35
C PRO A 71 0.74 -8.64 11.87
N SER A 72 -0.17 -9.30 12.58
CA SER A 72 0.09 -9.69 13.97
C SER A 72 1.42 -10.42 13.99
N GLN A 73 2.29 -10.10 14.95
CA GLN A 73 3.69 -10.56 15.01
C GLN A 73 3.89 -12.08 14.93
N GLU A 74 2.82 -12.88 14.96
CA GLU A 74 2.81 -14.33 14.81
C GLU A 74 3.02 -14.83 13.37
N ALA A 75 2.78 -14.00 12.33
CA ALA A 75 2.80 -14.46 10.93
C ALA A 75 4.15 -14.39 10.21
N SER A 76 5.22 -13.86 10.83
CA SER A 76 6.55 -13.74 10.21
C SER A 76 7.47 -14.95 10.42
N ALA A 77 6.98 -16.02 11.04
CA ALA A 77 7.69 -17.29 11.19
C ALA A 77 7.11 -18.35 10.26
N LYS A 78 7.45 -18.31 8.97
CA LYS A 78 7.45 -19.51 8.12
C LYS A 78 8.39 -19.37 6.94
#